data_AF-A0A836SEI3-F1
#
_entry.id   AF-A0A836SEI3-F1
#
_cell.length_a   1.000
_cell.length_b   1.000
_cell.length_c   1.000
_cell.angle_alpha   90.00
_cell.angle_beta   90.00
_cell.angle_gamma   90.00
#
_symmetry.space_group_name_H-M   'P 1'
#
loop_
_entity.id
_entity.type
_entity.pdbx_description
1 polymer ?
#
loop_
_entity_poly.entity_id
_entity_poly.type
_entity_poly.pdbx_seq_one_letter_code
_entity_poly.pdbx_strand_id
1 'polypeptide(L)'
;MDIIDYQQLVADYNEGLVNVLRGFRPKYEFLDIWVPDAEPDKSILNLLEAAQIEGENEVRLLLDQKLLDDLDIKTLIQEASKLGQVNTRQTGQGFIFQVSGLIGEQVFPQNEAKLEDCNPLYRTQLMKWEHTIQHEYTLTDDEVHLLIHANHQGTSLFALFDVQQHKLIQATFAGTASAIEKALLEALCQLIEGLPIQEIYDHGLLKLEYALRDHDQPLPVSGIINRFNFDPIFQLPQHLIQQLFQKYCQQTGYQAQLNYFDSPPNQDWLKWNDEQRIQKLQGVLDQLINQYQYNALAVKVKYIEKTVKVHIEIRGTVSSVEQASLMLNMERDLHKQVEPKLQLYLEPYKDVNKQRESKLKALK
;
A
#
# COMPACT_ATOMS: atom_id res chain seq x y z
N MET A 1 -9.67 4.49 28.74
CA MET A 1 -10.43 4.79 27.52
C MET A 1 -11.92 4.58 27.76
N ASP A 2 -12.78 5.40 27.12
CA ASP A 2 -14.24 5.22 27.14
C ASP A 2 -14.65 3.97 26.32
N ILE A 3 -15.86 3.46 26.56
CA ILE A 3 -16.43 2.38 25.74
C ILE A 3 -16.93 2.97 24.43
N ILE A 4 -16.51 2.39 23.31
CA ILE A 4 -16.91 2.78 21.96
C ILE A 4 -18.06 1.87 21.51
N ASP A 5 -19.19 2.45 21.15
CA ASP A 5 -20.27 1.72 20.47
C ASP A 5 -19.86 1.50 19.01
N TYR A 6 -19.55 0.25 18.65
CA TYR A 6 -18.97 -0.06 17.35
C TYR A 6 -19.98 0.16 16.20
N GLN A 7 -21.24 -0.23 16.41
CA GLN A 7 -22.30 -0.07 15.42
C GLN A 7 -22.57 1.41 15.15
N GLN A 8 -22.65 2.22 16.21
CA GLN A 8 -22.79 3.67 16.07
C GLN A 8 -21.59 4.28 15.35
N LEU A 9 -20.36 3.85 15.69
CA LEU A 9 -19.14 4.31 15.03
C LEU A 9 -19.16 4.03 13.51
N VAL A 10 -19.56 2.82 13.09
CA VAL A 10 -19.66 2.47 11.66
C VAL A 10 -20.78 3.27 10.98
N ALA A 11 -21.91 3.49 11.65
CA ALA A 11 -23.01 4.30 11.12
C ALA A 11 -22.57 5.76 10.91
N ASP A 12 -21.91 6.35 11.90
CA ASP A 12 -21.39 7.73 11.85
C ASP A 12 -20.37 7.89 10.71
N TYR A 13 -19.49 6.90 10.51
CA TYR A 13 -18.54 6.89 9.40
C TYR A 13 -19.25 6.90 8.03
N ASN A 14 -20.21 6.00 7.83
CA ASN A 14 -20.95 5.89 6.57
C ASN A 14 -21.79 7.14 6.28
N GLU A 15 -22.40 7.74 7.29
CA GLU A 15 -23.12 9.01 7.15
C GLU A 15 -22.15 10.16 6.80
N GLY A 16 -20.96 10.17 7.41
CA GLY A 16 -19.88 11.11 7.13
C GLY A 16 -19.42 11.08 5.67
N LEU A 17 -19.27 9.90 5.07
CA LEU A 17 -18.89 9.75 3.65
C LEU A 17 -19.87 10.43 2.68
N VAL A 18 -21.16 10.44 3.01
CA VAL A 18 -22.20 11.04 2.17
C VAL A 18 -22.28 12.55 2.40
N ASN A 19 -22.11 13.00 3.63
CA ASN A 19 -22.47 14.36 4.05
C ASN A 19 -21.26 15.31 4.23
N VAL A 20 -20.04 14.79 4.38
CA VAL A 20 -18.85 15.60 4.69
C VAL A 20 -17.86 15.55 3.52
N LEU A 21 -17.87 16.60 2.70
CA LEU A 21 -17.00 16.69 1.53
C LEU A 21 -15.50 16.89 1.86
N ARG A 22 -15.17 17.41 3.06
CA ARG A 22 -13.78 17.55 3.59
C ARG A 22 -13.76 17.63 5.12
N GLY A 23 -12.71 17.07 5.72
CA GLY A 23 -12.38 17.29 7.14
C GLY A 23 -13.21 16.49 8.14
N PHE A 24 -13.67 15.30 7.77
CA PHE A 24 -14.21 14.34 8.74
C PHE A 24 -13.12 14.08 9.80
N ARG A 25 -13.41 14.42 11.05
CA ARG A 25 -12.55 14.13 12.20
C ARG A 25 -13.32 13.23 13.15
N PRO A 26 -13.01 11.93 13.21
CA PRO A 26 -13.60 11.05 14.18
C PRO A 26 -13.27 11.49 15.62
N LYS A 27 -14.02 10.95 16.59
CA LYS A 27 -13.92 11.32 18.01
C LYS A 27 -12.54 10.99 18.62
N TYR A 28 -11.82 10.03 18.05
CA TYR A 28 -10.52 9.57 18.52
C TYR A 28 -9.49 9.65 17.39
N GLU A 29 -8.25 10.05 17.69
CA GLU A 29 -7.19 10.29 16.68
C GLU A 29 -6.84 9.02 15.90
N PHE A 30 -6.79 7.85 16.56
CA PHE A 30 -6.52 6.57 15.88
C PHE A 30 -7.58 6.16 14.85
N LEU A 31 -8.75 6.78 14.85
CA LEU A 31 -9.75 6.51 13.82
C LEU A 31 -9.44 7.23 12.49
N ASP A 32 -8.46 8.14 12.45
CA ASP A 32 -8.03 8.82 11.21
C ASP A 32 -7.46 7.84 10.17
N ILE A 33 -6.93 6.71 10.62
CA ILE A 33 -6.35 5.65 9.77
C ILE A 33 -7.22 4.39 9.71
N TRP A 34 -8.39 4.40 10.35
CA TRP A 34 -9.33 3.29 10.33
C TRP A 34 -10.40 3.50 9.26
N VAL A 35 -10.70 2.43 8.52
CA VAL A 35 -11.80 2.37 7.56
C VAL A 35 -12.58 1.09 7.85
N PRO A 36 -13.91 1.16 8.05
CA PRO A 36 -14.72 -0.01 8.31
C PRO A 36 -14.73 -0.95 7.10
N ASP A 37 -14.55 -2.25 7.39
CA ASP A 37 -14.66 -3.34 6.41
C ASP A 37 -16.11 -3.84 6.33
N ALA A 38 -16.48 -4.47 5.21
CA ALA A 38 -17.77 -5.12 5.04
C ALA A 38 -17.93 -6.34 5.97
N GLU A 39 -16.81 -7.01 6.28
CA GLU A 39 -16.74 -8.11 7.25
C GLU A 39 -16.46 -7.54 8.66
N PRO A 40 -17.37 -7.70 9.65
CA PRO A 40 -17.24 -7.01 10.92
C PRO A 40 -16.05 -7.43 11.79
N ASP A 41 -15.66 -8.70 11.73
CA ASP A 41 -14.48 -9.24 12.42
C ASP A 41 -13.21 -8.56 11.92
N LYS A 42 -13.06 -8.45 10.60
CA LYS A 42 -11.98 -7.72 9.93
C LYS A 42 -11.95 -6.25 10.33
N SER A 43 -13.10 -5.61 10.26
CA SER A 43 -13.25 -4.19 10.62
C SER A 43 -12.87 -3.90 12.08
N ILE A 44 -13.23 -4.80 13.02
CA ILE A 44 -12.84 -4.71 14.42
C ILE A 44 -11.33 -4.90 14.60
N LEU A 45 -10.72 -5.89 13.94
CA LEU A 45 -9.28 -6.11 14.01
C LEU A 45 -8.49 -4.88 13.51
N ASN A 46 -8.91 -4.29 12.39
CA ASN A 46 -8.30 -3.09 11.83
C ASN A 46 -8.38 -1.90 12.79
N LEU A 47 -9.47 -1.79 13.56
CA LEU A 47 -9.62 -0.75 14.57
C LEU A 47 -8.61 -0.92 15.71
N LEU A 48 -8.39 -2.15 16.16
CA LEU A 48 -7.41 -2.46 17.21
C LEU A 48 -5.98 -2.21 16.74
N GLU A 49 -5.67 -2.56 15.49
CA GLU A 49 -4.39 -2.23 14.86
C GLU A 49 -4.22 -0.71 14.81
N ALA A 50 -5.20 0.04 14.30
CA ALA A 50 -5.15 1.50 14.25
C ALA A 50 -4.89 2.12 15.63
N ALA A 51 -5.53 1.59 16.68
CA ALA A 51 -5.30 2.01 18.06
C ALA A 51 -3.87 1.72 18.53
N GLN A 52 -3.35 0.51 18.30
CA GLN A 52 -1.96 0.14 18.60
C GLN A 52 -0.97 1.08 17.90
N ILE A 53 -1.24 1.43 16.65
CA ILE A 53 -0.41 2.31 15.82
C ILE A 53 -0.27 3.71 16.43
N GLU A 54 -1.36 4.30 16.89
CA GLU A 54 -1.35 5.61 17.56
C GLU A 54 -0.92 5.53 19.03
N GLY A 55 -0.47 4.35 19.49
CA GLY A 55 0.03 4.15 20.85
C GLY A 55 -1.07 4.10 21.90
N GLU A 56 -2.31 3.78 21.53
CA GLU A 56 -3.36 3.48 22.49
C GLU A 56 -3.09 2.13 23.14
N ASN A 57 -2.97 2.11 24.46
CA ASN A 57 -2.69 0.87 25.19
C ASN A 57 -3.90 -0.05 25.33
N GLU A 58 -5.11 0.48 25.18
CA GLU A 58 -6.34 -0.22 25.52
C GLU A 58 -7.52 0.29 24.68
N VAL A 59 -8.28 -0.64 24.06
CA VAL A 59 -9.54 -0.35 23.37
C VAL A 59 -10.68 -1.14 24.01
N ARG A 60 -11.84 -0.51 24.17
CA ARG A 60 -13.08 -1.13 24.66
C ARG A 60 -14.22 -0.90 23.67
N LEU A 61 -14.75 -1.97 23.10
CA LEU A 61 -15.87 -1.94 22.16
C LEU A 61 -17.13 -2.52 22.83
N LEU A 62 -18.26 -1.86 22.64
CA LEU A 62 -19.59 -2.42 22.87
C LEU A 62 -20.13 -2.97 21.55
N LEU A 63 -20.44 -4.26 21.53
CA LEU A 63 -21.03 -4.97 20.40
C LEU A 63 -22.47 -5.36 20.76
N ASP A 64 -23.45 -4.90 20.00
CA ASP A 64 -24.84 -5.32 20.15
C ASP A 64 -25.06 -6.82 19.82
N GLN A 65 -26.19 -7.37 20.24
CA GLN A 65 -26.50 -8.79 20.05
C GLN A 65 -26.60 -9.18 18.58
N LYS A 66 -27.10 -8.28 17.73
CA LYS A 66 -27.32 -8.55 16.30
C LYS A 66 -25.99 -8.82 15.60
N LEU A 67 -24.97 -8.02 15.91
CA LEU A 67 -23.63 -8.20 15.36
C LEU A 67 -22.96 -9.48 15.87
N LEU A 68 -23.19 -9.83 17.13
CA LEU A 68 -22.64 -11.08 17.71
C LEU A 68 -23.19 -12.32 17.01
N ASP A 69 -24.42 -12.27 16.51
CA ASP A 69 -25.03 -13.38 15.77
C ASP A 69 -24.33 -13.62 14.41
N ASP A 70 -23.74 -12.57 13.83
CA ASP A 70 -23.01 -12.59 12.56
C ASP A 70 -21.48 -12.75 12.73
N LEU A 71 -20.96 -12.69 13.96
CA LEU A 71 -19.53 -12.72 14.26
C LEU A 71 -19.05 -14.12 14.71
N ASP A 72 -17.93 -14.57 14.17
CA ASP A 72 -17.15 -15.64 14.80
C ASP A 72 -16.30 -15.07 15.95
N ILE A 73 -16.92 -14.93 17.12
CA ILE A 73 -16.28 -14.40 18.33
C ILE A 73 -15.02 -15.19 18.70
N LYS A 74 -14.98 -16.51 18.46
CA LYS A 74 -13.81 -17.32 18.85
C LYS A 74 -12.59 -16.94 18.02
N THR A 75 -12.79 -16.85 16.70
CA THR A 75 -11.74 -16.44 15.77
C THR A 75 -11.31 -15.00 16.05
N LEU A 76 -12.25 -14.09 16.30
CA LEU A 76 -11.94 -12.71 16.66
C LEU A 76 -11.10 -12.60 17.94
N ILE A 77 -11.44 -13.33 19.01
CA ILE A 77 -10.64 -13.37 20.25
C ILE A 77 -9.24 -13.90 19.97
N GLN A 78 -9.11 -14.97 19.16
CA GLN A 78 -7.82 -15.57 18.85
C GLN A 78 -6.93 -14.59 18.08
N GLU A 79 -7.46 -13.90 17.08
CA GLU A 79 -6.70 -12.95 16.29
C GLU A 79 -6.34 -11.69 17.11
N ALA A 80 -7.29 -11.13 17.87
CA ALA A 80 -7.02 -10.00 18.75
C ALA A 80 -6.02 -10.31 19.86
N SER A 81 -5.89 -11.58 20.27
CA SER A 81 -4.92 -12.01 21.28
C SER A 81 -3.46 -11.89 20.82
N LYS A 82 -3.24 -11.79 19.50
CA LYS A 82 -1.92 -11.49 18.92
C LYS A 82 -1.51 -10.03 19.13
N LEU A 83 -2.48 -9.12 19.29
CA LEU A 83 -2.24 -7.69 19.47
C LEU A 83 -2.12 -7.31 20.95
N GLY A 84 -2.81 -8.05 21.83
CA GLY A 84 -2.78 -7.78 23.27
C GLY A 84 -3.63 -8.75 24.09
N GLN A 85 -3.75 -8.48 25.39
CA GLN A 85 -4.60 -9.27 26.27
C GLN A 85 -6.08 -8.95 26.02
N VAL A 86 -6.86 -9.98 25.65
CA VAL A 86 -8.29 -9.88 25.39
C VAL A 86 -9.10 -10.21 26.63
N ASN A 87 -10.05 -9.34 26.98
CA ASN A 87 -11.05 -9.55 28.03
C ASN A 87 -12.44 -9.32 27.45
N THR A 88 -13.40 -10.18 27.80
CA THR A 88 -14.78 -10.06 27.32
C THR A 88 -15.78 -10.13 28.47
N ARG A 89 -16.88 -9.38 28.35
CA ARG A 89 -17.94 -9.36 29.36
C ARG A 89 -19.30 -9.11 28.74
N GLN A 90 -20.26 -9.99 29.02
CA GLN A 90 -21.65 -9.75 28.64
C GLN A 90 -22.33 -8.78 29.61
N THR A 91 -23.14 -7.88 29.05
CA THR A 91 -23.89 -6.85 29.77
C THR A 91 -25.34 -6.83 29.29
N GLY A 92 -26.22 -6.11 29.99
CA GLY A 92 -27.62 -5.97 29.57
C GLY A 92 -27.82 -5.20 28.26
N GLN A 93 -26.79 -4.49 27.78
CA GLN A 93 -26.82 -3.69 26.56
C GLN A 93 -26.09 -4.34 25.38
N GLY A 94 -25.42 -5.48 25.61
CA GLY A 94 -24.59 -6.14 24.60
C GLY A 94 -23.34 -6.77 25.20
N PHE A 95 -22.33 -6.96 24.38
CA PHE A 95 -21.08 -7.62 24.72
C PHE A 95 -19.93 -6.62 24.68
N ILE A 96 -19.22 -6.47 25.80
CA ILE A 96 -18.02 -5.64 25.86
C ILE A 96 -16.83 -6.50 25.46
N PHE A 97 -16.14 -6.08 24.40
CA PHE A 97 -14.90 -6.65 23.91
C PHE A 97 -13.76 -5.67 24.19
N GLN A 98 -12.78 -6.08 25.00
CA GLN A 98 -11.68 -5.24 25.45
C GLN A 98 -10.35 -5.87 25.07
N VAL A 99 -9.42 -5.07 24.56
CA VAL A 99 -8.03 -5.47 24.31
C VAL A 99 -7.11 -4.47 25.00
N SER A 100 -6.15 -4.97 25.77
CA SER A 100 -5.20 -4.17 26.55
C SER A 100 -3.76 -4.65 26.34
N GLY A 101 -2.78 -3.78 26.57
CA GLY A 101 -1.38 -4.11 26.28
C GLY A 101 -1.07 -4.03 24.78
N LEU A 102 -1.80 -3.17 24.07
CA LEU A 102 -1.60 -2.92 22.64
C LEU A 102 -0.25 -2.23 22.38
N ILE A 103 0.34 -1.56 23.37
CA ILE A 103 1.70 -1.01 23.23
C ILE A 103 2.70 -2.15 23.46
N GLY A 104 3.27 -2.66 22.38
CA GLY A 104 4.39 -3.60 22.43
C GLY A 104 5.30 -3.38 21.22
N GLU A 105 6.60 -3.18 21.48
CA GLU A 105 7.60 -3.38 20.44
C GLU A 105 7.52 -4.84 20.01
N GLN A 106 7.07 -5.12 18.78
CA GLN A 106 7.21 -6.45 18.22
C GLN A 106 8.70 -6.70 18.01
N VAL A 107 9.36 -7.29 19.00
CA VAL A 107 10.79 -7.61 18.97
C VAL A 107 11.00 -8.78 18.01
N PHE A 108 11.57 -8.50 16.84
CA PHE A 108 12.05 -9.55 15.95
C PHE A 108 13.31 -10.20 16.56
N PRO A 109 13.44 -11.55 16.54
CA PRO A 109 14.64 -12.20 17.05
C PRO A 109 15.85 -11.83 16.18
N GLN A 110 16.79 -11.09 16.78
CA GLN A 110 17.87 -10.39 16.08
C GLN A 110 19.06 -11.26 15.65
N ASN A 111 18.95 -12.59 15.68
CA ASN A 111 20.07 -13.48 15.37
C ASN A 111 19.67 -14.65 14.47
N GLU A 112 20.42 -14.84 13.38
CA GLU A 112 20.41 -16.01 12.48
C GLU A 112 19.06 -16.36 11.82
N ALA A 113 18.09 -15.44 11.79
CA ALA A 113 16.81 -15.67 11.14
C ALA A 113 17.00 -16.03 9.65
N LYS A 114 16.46 -17.18 9.25
CA LYS A 114 16.52 -17.66 7.87
C LYS A 114 15.32 -17.13 7.10
N LEU A 115 15.43 -17.09 5.78
CA LEU A 115 14.30 -16.73 4.91
C LEU A 115 13.08 -17.65 5.09
N GLU A 116 13.28 -18.86 5.61
CA GLU A 116 12.20 -19.81 5.94
C GLU A 116 11.35 -19.34 7.13
N ASP A 117 11.93 -18.50 8.00
CA ASP A 117 11.28 -17.99 9.22
C ASP A 117 10.44 -16.74 8.94
N CYS A 118 10.61 -16.11 7.77
CA CYS A 118 9.80 -14.93 7.42
C CYS A 118 8.37 -15.32 7.03
N ASN A 119 7.47 -14.35 7.19
CA ASN A 119 6.09 -14.46 6.75
C ASN A 119 6.04 -14.91 5.27
N PRO A 120 5.30 -15.98 4.94
CA PRO A 120 5.21 -16.51 3.58
C PRO A 120 4.89 -15.46 2.52
N LEU A 121 4.16 -14.40 2.91
CA LEU A 121 3.80 -13.27 2.05
C LEU A 121 5.00 -12.59 1.39
N TYR A 122 6.16 -12.51 2.05
CA TYR A 122 7.34 -11.81 1.53
C TYR A 122 8.43 -12.75 1.02
N ARG A 123 8.33 -14.04 1.39
CA ARG A 123 9.40 -15.03 1.25
C ARG A 123 9.93 -15.15 -0.17
N THR A 124 9.03 -15.27 -1.15
CA THR A 124 9.40 -15.46 -2.56
C THR A 124 10.24 -14.30 -3.09
N GLN A 125 9.88 -13.06 -2.74
CA GLN A 125 10.58 -11.87 -3.22
C GLN A 125 11.89 -11.64 -2.45
N LEU A 126 11.89 -11.87 -1.14
CA LEU A 126 13.11 -11.82 -0.33
C LEU A 126 14.17 -12.81 -0.84
N MET A 127 13.76 -14.03 -1.18
CA MET A 127 14.67 -15.01 -1.78
C MET A 127 15.27 -14.51 -3.11
N LYS A 128 14.47 -13.88 -3.98
CA LYS A 128 15.00 -13.35 -5.25
C LYS A 128 16.06 -12.29 -5.01
N TRP A 129 15.82 -11.37 -4.08
CA TRP A 129 16.75 -10.27 -3.82
C TRP A 129 17.99 -10.67 -3.05
N GLU A 130 17.90 -11.69 -2.18
CA GLU A 130 19.08 -12.26 -1.54
C GLU A 130 20.10 -12.83 -2.55
N HIS A 131 19.63 -13.33 -3.69
CA HIS A 131 20.50 -13.83 -4.77
C HIS A 131 21.03 -12.72 -5.70
N THR A 132 20.58 -11.47 -5.55
CA THR A 132 20.96 -10.35 -6.42
C THR A 132 21.66 -9.22 -5.67
N ILE A 133 22.29 -9.51 -4.53
CA ILE A 133 22.95 -8.50 -3.70
C ILE A 133 24.06 -7.80 -4.49
N GLN A 134 23.94 -6.47 -4.59
CA GLN A 134 24.91 -5.59 -5.24
C GLN A 134 25.30 -4.41 -4.36
N HIS A 135 24.50 -4.06 -3.35
CA HIS A 135 24.66 -2.86 -2.54
C HIS A 135 25.33 -3.12 -1.18
N GLU A 136 25.89 -4.31 -0.93
CA GLU A 136 26.57 -4.65 0.32
C GLU A 136 28.04 -4.18 0.33
N TYR A 137 28.25 -2.88 0.55
CA TYR A 137 29.57 -2.28 0.76
C TYR A 137 29.46 -0.92 1.42
N THR A 138 30.58 -0.38 1.89
CA THR A 138 30.64 0.97 2.49
C THR A 138 30.97 2.01 1.42
N LEU A 139 30.23 3.11 1.42
CA LEU A 139 30.58 4.30 0.63
C LEU A 139 31.62 5.15 1.35
N THR A 140 32.47 5.78 0.57
CA THR A 140 33.39 6.82 1.05
C THR A 140 32.86 8.20 0.67
N ASP A 141 33.38 9.22 1.34
CA ASP A 141 33.06 10.61 1.00
C ASP A 141 33.32 10.91 -0.48
N ASP A 142 32.46 11.76 -1.03
CA ASP A 142 32.55 12.29 -2.39
C ASP A 142 32.73 13.81 -2.29
N GLU A 143 33.54 14.41 -3.17
CA GLU A 143 33.70 15.86 -3.25
C GLU A 143 32.44 16.56 -3.78
N VAL A 144 31.60 15.83 -4.52
CA VAL A 144 30.41 16.37 -5.20
C VAL A 144 29.13 16.12 -4.42
N HIS A 145 29.01 14.95 -3.80
CA HIS A 145 27.77 14.51 -3.15
C HIS A 145 27.93 14.42 -1.63
N LEU A 146 26.83 14.71 -0.92
CA LEU A 146 26.82 14.60 0.54
C LEU A 146 26.59 13.16 0.96
N LEU A 147 27.56 12.58 1.68
CA LEU A 147 27.42 11.27 2.31
C LEU A 147 26.68 11.38 3.64
N ILE A 148 25.54 10.69 3.75
CA ILE A 148 24.84 10.47 5.01
C ILE A 148 24.98 9.00 5.42
N HIS A 149 25.27 8.79 6.70
CA HIS A 149 25.36 7.45 7.30
C HIS A 149 24.30 7.29 8.39
N ALA A 150 23.40 6.32 8.26
CA ALA A 150 22.47 5.89 9.28
C ALA A 150 22.91 4.55 9.89
N ASN A 151 22.75 4.37 11.20
CA ASN A 151 23.17 3.13 11.88
C ASN A 151 22.15 2.70 12.93
N HIS A 152 21.77 1.43 12.88
CA HIS A 152 20.91 0.83 13.87
C HIS A 152 21.38 -0.60 14.16
N GLN A 153 21.68 -0.87 15.42
CA GLN A 153 22.04 -2.20 15.93
C GLN A 153 23.19 -2.89 15.15
N GLY A 154 24.20 -2.12 14.75
CA GLY A 154 25.36 -2.63 14.00
C GLY A 154 25.18 -2.62 12.47
N THR A 155 23.94 -2.57 11.99
CA THR A 155 23.64 -2.42 10.56
C THR A 155 23.66 -0.95 10.15
N SER A 156 24.26 -0.68 8.99
CA SER A 156 24.45 0.67 8.45
C SER A 156 23.82 0.82 7.07
N LEU A 157 23.22 1.98 6.83
CA LEU A 157 22.80 2.46 5.50
C LEU A 157 23.62 3.72 5.17
N PHE A 158 24.27 3.71 4.02
CA PHE A 158 25.05 4.81 3.47
C PHE A 158 24.32 5.37 2.25
N ALA A 159 24.29 6.68 2.12
CA ALA A 159 23.55 7.33 1.04
C ALA A 159 24.26 8.60 0.57
N LEU A 160 24.50 8.70 -0.74
CA LEU A 160 25.08 9.88 -1.39
C LEU A 160 23.97 10.73 -2.00
N PHE A 161 23.87 11.99 -1.59
CA PHE A 161 22.84 12.91 -2.07
C PHE A 161 23.42 14.03 -2.94
N ASP A 162 22.71 14.33 -4.02
CA ASP A 162 22.77 15.64 -4.66
C ASP A 162 21.96 16.62 -3.81
N VAL A 163 22.66 17.55 -3.15
CA VAL A 163 22.05 18.54 -2.24
C VAL A 163 21.27 19.61 -3.01
N GLN A 164 21.59 19.88 -4.28
CA GLN A 164 20.86 20.86 -5.09
C GLN A 164 19.48 20.33 -5.49
N GLN A 165 19.39 19.02 -5.78
CA GLN A 165 18.14 18.36 -6.16
C GLN A 165 17.45 17.63 -5.00
N HIS A 166 18.09 17.60 -3.82
CA HIS A 166 17.67 16.80 -2.67
C HIS A 166 17.42 15.32 -3.01
N LYS A 167 18.20 14.78 -3.94
CA LYS A 167 17.96 13.49 -4.59
C LYS A 167 19.04 12.49 -4.20
N LEU A 168 18.63 11.27 -3.87
CA LEU A 168 19.54 10.17 -3.63
C LEU A 168 20.17 9.71 -4.94
N ILE A 169 21.49 9.69 -4.99
CA ILE A 169 22.26 9.22 -6.14
C ILE A 169 22.59 7.75 -6.01
N GLN A 170 22.98 7.33 -4.80
CA GLN A 170 23.43 5.97 -4.54
C GLN A 170 23.18 5.61 -3.08
N ALA A 171 22.72 4.38 -2.82
CA ALA A 171 22.57 3.84 -1.47
C ALA A 171 23.24 2.48 -1.34
N THR A 172 23.89 2.25 -0.20
CA THR A 172 24.55 0.97 0.11
C THR A 172 24.35 0.61 1.57
N PHE A 173 24.58 -0.64 1.92
CA PHE A 173 24.46 -1.11 3.30
C PHE A 173 25.65 -1.98 3.72
N ALA A 174 25.85 -2.11 5.04
CA ALA A 174 26.82 -3.01 5.61
C ALA A 174 26.43 -3.43 7.04
N GLY A 175 27.01 -4.54 7.53
CA GLY A 175 26.87 -4.96 8.92
C GLY A 175 25.58 -5.72 9.26
N THR A 176 24.83 -6.18 8.25
CA THR A 176 23.62 -7.01 8.43
C THR A 176 23.92 -8.33 9.12
N ALA A 177 23.03 -8.76 10.02
CA ALA A 177 23.18 -9.98 10.82
C ALA A 177 22.44 -11.20 10.25
N SER A 178 21.52 -11.01 9.30
CA SER A 178 20.70 -12.11 8.75
C SER A 178 20.47 -12.01 7.23
N ALA A 179 20.05 -13.12 6.62
CA ALA A 179 19.69 -13.16 5.20
C ALA A 179 18.45 -12.31 4.88
N ILE A 180 17.51 -12.22 5.82
CA ILE A 180 16.33 -11.35 5.71
C ILE A 180 16.76 -9.89 5.64
N GLU A 181 17.62 -9.44 6.54
CA GLU A 181 18.12 -8.06 6.54
C GLU A 181 18.87 -7.71 5.26
N LYS A 182 19.74 -8.61 4.78
CA LYS A 182 20.45 -8.44 3.51
C LYS A 182 19.48 -8.24 2.34
N ALA A 183 18.50 -9.12 2.23
CA ALA A 183 17.49 -9.02 1.19
C ALA A 183 16.69 -7.72 1.29
N LEU A 184 16.27 -7.32 2.50
CA LEU A 184 15.54 -6.08 2.75
C LEU A 184 16.32 -4.79 2.46
N LEU A 185 17.63 -4.79 2.68
CA LEU A 185 18.44 -3.61 2.41
C LEU A 185 18.89 -3.54 0.96
N GLU A 186 19.14 -4.67 0.31
CA GLU A 186 19.34 -4.73 -1.15
C GLU A 186 18.12 -4.17 -1.89
N ALA A 187 16.96 -4.72 -1.54
CA ALA A 187 15.66 -4.23 -1.93
C ALA A 187 15.48 -2.72 -1.78
N LEU A 188 15.72 -2.23 -0.56
CA LEU A 188 15.52 -0.84 -0.22
C LEU A 188 16.41 0.03 -1.09
N CYS A 189 17.72 -0.27 -1.17
CA CYS A 189 18.69 0.50 -1.96
C CYS A 189 18.23 0.63 -3.41
N GLN A 190 17.87 -0.48 -4.07
CA GLN A 190 17.38 -0.45 -5.45
C GLN A 190 16.12 0.42 -5.63
N LEU A 191 15.22 0.43 -4.66
CA LEU A 191 13.95 1.17 -4.74
C LEU A 191 14.09 2.66 -4.45
N ILE A 192 15.03 3.05 -3.57
CA ILE A 192 15.15 4.44 -3.12
C ILE A 192 16.12 5.26 -3.97
N GLU A 193 17.05 4.61 -4.69
CA GLU A 193 17.96 5.30 -5.59
C GLU A 193 17.21 6.14 -6.63
N GLY A 194 17.66 7.38 -6.80
CA GLY A 194 17.01 8.34 -7.67
C GLY A 194 15.75 9.00 -7.09
N LEU A 195 15.36 8.73 -5.84
CA LEU A 195 14.23 9.41 -5.20
C LEU A 195 14.68 10.65 -4.41
N PRO A 196 13.83 11.69 -4.29
CA PRO A 196 14.05 12.77 -3.34
C PRO A 196 14.03 12.28 -1.89
N ILE A 197 14.81 12.91 -1.01
CA ILE A 197 14.88 12.55 0.42
C ILE A 197 13.51 12.55 1.11
N GLN A 198 12.63 13.48 0.75
CA GLN A 198 11.26 13.52 1.29
C GLN A 198 10.43 12.29 0.85
N GLU A 199 10.58 11.85 -0.40
CA GLU A 199 9.90 10.64 -0.91
C GLU A 199 10.42 9.37 -0.25
N ILE A 200 11.73 9.30 0.01
CA ILE A 200 12.33 8.18 0.73
C ILE A 200 11.76 8.10 2.15
N TYR A 201 11.67 9.25 2.83
CA TYR A 201 11.16 9.32 4.19
C TYR A 201 9.66 8.99 4.29
N ASP A 202 8.83 9.56 3.40
CA ASP A 202 7.38 9.39 3.48
C ASP A 202 6.92 8.04 2.92
N HIS A 203 7.52 7.58 1.83
CA HIS A 203 7.02 6.45 1.05
C HIS A 203 8.04 5.32 0.81
N GLY A 204 9.32 5.48 1.18
CA GLY A 204 10.36 4.47 0.93
C GLY A 204 10.00 3.11 1.54
N LEU A 205 9.51 3.09 2.79
CA LEU A 205 9.11 1.85 3.45
C LEU A 205 7.87 1.22 2.80
N LEU A 206 6.90 2.03 2.35
CA LEU A 206 5.70 1.55 1.67
C LEU A 206 6.03 0.93 0.30
N LYS A 207 6.95 1.54 -0.44
CA LYS A 207 7.45 0.97 -1.70
C LYS A 207 8.17 -0.35 -1.45
N LEU A 208 8.98 -0.42 -0.41
CA LEU A 208 9.70 -1.63 -0.02
C LEU A 208 8.74 -2.78 0.29
N GLU A 209 7.75 -2.53 1.13
CA GLU A 209 6.76 -3.54 1.49
C GLU A 209 5.94 -3.98 0.27
N TYR A 210 5.48 -3.03 -0.55
CA TYR A 210 4.73 -3.35 -1.77
C TYR A 210 5.54 -4.22 -2.73
N ALA A 211 6.83 -3.91 -2.94
CA ALA A 211 7.69 -4.67 -3.85
C ALA A 211 7.98 -6.11 -3.36
N LEU A 212 7.98 -6.32 -2.05
CA LEU A 212 8.22 -7.62 -1.43
C LEU A 212 6.97 -8.48 -1.33
N ARG A 213 5.79 -7.86 -1.31
CA ARG A 213 4.54 -8.57 -1.12
C ARG A 213 4.23 -9.49 -2.29
N ASP A 214 3.90 -10.74 -1.98
CA ASP A 214 3.23 -11.63 -2.91
C ASP A 214 1.76 -11.22 -3.06
N HIS A 215 1.44 -10.52 -4.16
CA HIS A 215 0.10 -10.03 -4.45
C HIS A 215 -0.92 -11.13 -4.80
N ASP A 216 -0.48 -12.39 -4.94
CA ASP A 216 -1.37 -13.53 -5.15
C ASP A 216 -1.77 -14.19 -3.81
N GLN A 217 -1.16 -13.79 -2.69
CA GLN A 217 -1.52 -14.21 -1.34
C GLN A 217 -2.49 -13.22 -0.68
N PRO A 218 -3.37 -13.70 0.22
CA PRO A 218 -4.22 -12.81 1.02
C PRO A 218 -3.37 -11.89 1.91
N LEU A 219 -3.86 -10.67 2.16
CA LEU A 219 -3.19 -9.72 3.03
C LEU A 219 -3.09 -10.28 4.47
N PRO A 220 -2.00 -9.99 5.20
CA PRO A 220 -1.76 -10.50 6.55
C PRO A 220 -2.63 -9.79 7.59
N VAL A 221 -3.06 -8.57 7.26
CA VAL A 221 -3.99 -7.74 8.01
C VAL A 221 -5.23 -7.53 7.17
N SER A 222 -6.37 -7.36 7.82
CA SER A 222 -7.55 -6.91 7.10
C SER A 222 -7.41 -5.40 6.81
N GLY A 223 -7.98 -4.88 5.73
CA GLY A 223 -7.85 -3.46 5.39
C GLY A 223 -6.52 -3.00 4.77
N ILE A 224 -6.19 -1.72 4.95
CA ILE A 224 -5.07 -1.05 4.25
C ILE A 224 -3.77 -1.30 5.01
N ILE A 225 -2.78 -1.90 4.32
CA ILE A 225 -1.43 -1.98 4.87
C ILE A 225 -0.79 -0.60 4.86
N ASN A 226 -0.30 -0.17 6.01
CA ASN A 226 0.39 1.07 6.26
C ASN A 226 1.71 0.80 7.02
N ARG A 227 2.56 1.82 7.14
CA ARG A 227 3.89 1.69 7.76
C ARG A 227 3.92 1.17 9.20
N PHE A 228 2.76 1.14 9.86
CA PHE A 228 2.64 0.82 11.27
C PHE A 228 2.02 -0.56 11.52
N ASN A 229 1.39 -1.19 10.51
CA ASN A 229 0.98 -2.60 10.54
C ASN A 229 1.83 -3.49 9.62
N PHE A 230 2.99 -2.99 9.20
CA PHE A 230 3.99 -3.81 8.52
C PHE A 230 4.50 -4.91 9.43
N ASP A 231 4.88 -6.02 8.79
CA ASP A 231 5.55 -7.12 9.45
C ASP A 231 6.84 -6.63 10.16
N PRO A 232 7.19 -7.14 11.35
CA PRO A 232 8.36 -6.69 12.11
C PRO A 232 9.67 -6.67 11.35
N ILE A 233 9.80 -7.47 10.28
CA ILE A 233 10.98 -7.43 9.40
C ILE A 233 11.27 -6.02 8.84
N PHE A 234 10.27 -5.14 8.74
CA PHE A 234 10.41 -3.78 8.20
C PHE A 234 10.91 -2.74 9.23
N GLN A 235 11.03 -3.10 10.51
CA GLN A 235 11.46 -2.16 11.55
C GLN A 235 12.89 -1.64 11.31
N LEU A 236 13.83 -2.51 10.92
CA LEU A 236 15.20 -2.08 10.66
C LEU A 236 15.28 -1.05 9.51
N PRO A 237 14.72 -1.32 8.31
CA PRO A 237 14.60 -0.32 7.26
C PRO A 237 13.95 0.99 7.72
N GLN A 238 12.88 0.92 8.51
CA GLN A 238 12.19 2.10 9.04
C GLN A 238 13.12 2.99 9.88
N HIS A 239 13.84 2.40 10.84
CA HIS A 239 14.78 3.12 11.69
C HIS A 239 15.91 3.76 10.88
N LEU A 240 16.45 3.03 9.89
CA LEU A 240 17.50 3.53 9.03
C LEU A 240 17.04 4.71 8.18
N ILE A 241 15.85 4.63 7.55
CA ILE A 241 15.26 5.74 6.77
C ILE A 241 15.02 6.97 7.65
N GLN A 242 14.48 6.79 8.86
CA GLN A 242 14.23 7.89 9.78
C GLN A 242 15.53 8.60 10.20
N GLN A 243 16.56 7.84 10.57
CA GLN A 243 17.86 8.39 10.90
C GLN A 243 18.51 9.08 9.71
N LEU A 244 18.39 8.50 8.52
CA LEU A 244 18.90 9.06 7.27
C LEU A 244 18.30 10.45 7.03
N PHE A 245 16.98 10.57 7.12
CA PHE A 245 16.26 11.82 6.94
C PHE A 245 16.66 12.87 7.99
N GLN A 246 16.72 12.48 9.27
CA GLN A 246 17.10 13.39 10.35
C GLN A 246 18.51 13.94 10.18
N LYS A 247 19.48 13.08 9.88
CA LYS A 247 20.87 13.50 9.64
C LYS A 247 20.99 14.39 8.41
N TYR A 248 20.27 14.07 7.34
CA TYR A 248 20.23 14.91 6.14
C TYR A 248 19.71 16.32 6.46
N CYS A 249 18.60 16.43 7.19
CA CYS A 249 18.04 17.73 7.59
C CYS A 249 19.01 18.52 8.48
N GLN A 250 19.66 17.86 9.43
CA GLN A 250 20.65 18.49 10.33
C GLN A 250 21.86 19.06 9.57
N GLN A 251 22.34 18.36 8.54
CA GLN A 251 23.54 18.77 7.81
C GLN A 251 23.26 19.80 6.71
N THR A 252 22.08 19.77 6.09
CA THR A 252 21.74 20.64 4.95
C THR A 252 20.85 21.83 5.33
N GLY A 253 20.21 21.78 6.50
CA GLY A 253 19.14 22.71 6.85
C GLY A 253 17.83 22.49 6.08
N TYR A 254 17.69 21.35 5.37
CA TYR A 254 16.46 20.98 4.68
C TYR A 254 15.27 20.97 5.65
N GLN A 255 14.16 21.57 5.24
CA GLN A 255 12.91 21.56 5.99
C GLN A 255 11.92 20.63 5.29
N ALA A 256 11.30 19.74 6.06
CA ALA A 256 10.28 18.84 5.55
C ALA A 256 9.14 19.63 4.90
N GLN A 257 8.70 19.18 3.74
CA GLN A 257 7.63 19.81 2.97
C GLN A 257 6.58 18.77 2.57
N LEU A 258 5.42 19.26 2.13
CA LEU A 258 4.44 18.40 1.47
C LEU A 258 5.09 17.74 0.25
N ASN A 259 4.97 16.42 0.21
CA ASN A 259 5.56 15.63 -0.84
C ASN A 259 4.66 15.62 -2.08
N TYR A 260 5.16 16.24 -3.15
CA TYR A 260 4.52 16.28 -4.46
C TYR A 260 5.24 15.43 -5.50
N PHE A 261 6.15 14.57 -5.07
CA PHE A 261 6.92 13.76 -6.00
C PHE A 261 6.02 12.77 -6.72
N ASP A 262 6.03 12.86 -8.05
CA ASP A 262 5.42 11.86 -8.93
C ASP A 262 6.50 11.37 -9.91
N SER A 263 6.84 10.09 -9.81
CA SER A 263 7.87 9.51 -10.67
C SER A 263 7.46 9.63 -12.14
N PRO A 264 8.37 10.05 -13.04
CA PRO A 264 8.07 10.09 -14.46
C PRO A 264 7.85 8.67 -15.01
N PRO A 265 7.14 8.51 -16.14
CA PRO A 265 7.05 7.24 -16.84
C PRO A 265 8.44 6.74 -17.26
N ASN A 266 8.57 5.43 -17.44
CA ASN A 266 9.82 4.81 -17.85
C ASN A 266 10.29 5.35 -19.20
N GLN A 267 11.61 5.43 -19.37
CA GLN A 267 12.22 5.97 -20.60
C GLN A 267 11.79 5.17 -21.85
N ASP A 268 11.59 3.87 -21.72
CA ASP A 268 11.13 3.03 -22.83
C ASP A 268 9.70 3.36 -23.27
N TRP A 269 8.81 3.68 -22.32
CA TRP A 269 7.45 4.15 -22.62
C TRP A 269 7.45 5.52 -23.30
N LEU A 270 8.36 6.41 -22.87
CA LEU A 270 8.49 7.75 -23.43
C LEU A 270 9.01 7.75 -24.87
N LYS A 271 9.79 6.74 -25.28
CA LYS A 271 10.30 6.59 -26.66
C LYS A 271 9.21 6.30 -27.69
N TRP A 272 8.09 5.71 -27.28
CA TRP A 272 7.00 5.36 -28.19
C TRP A 272 6.12 6.57 -28.53
N ASN A 273 5.60 6.60 -29.74
CA ASN A 273 4.51 7.51 -30.09
C ASN A 273 3.15 6.94 -29.63
N ASP A 274 2.09 7.73 -29.72
CA ASP A 274 0.78 7.34 -29.21
C ASP A 274 0.18 6.12 -29.93
N GLU A 275 0.44 5.96 -31.23
CA GLU A 275 -0.03 4.80 -32.00
C GLU A 275 0.65 3.51 -31.52
N GLN A 276 1.97 3.55 -31.31
CA GLN A 276 2.75 2.43 -30.77
C GLN A 276 2.30 2.08 -29.34
N ARG A 277 2.05 3.09 -28.50
CA ARG A 277 1.54 2.88 -27.13
C ARG A 277 0.17 2.23 -27.15
N ILE A 278 -0.76 2.74 -27.96
CA ILE A 278 -2.11 2.18 -28.11
C ILE A 278 -2.03 0.74 -28.61
N GLN A 279 -1.20 0.45 -29.60
CA GLN A 279 -1.03 -0.90 -30.13
C GLN A 279 -0.48 -1.87 -29.07
N LYS A 280 0.53 -1.45 -28.30
CA LYS A 280 1.09 -2.26 -27.21
C LYS A 280 0.05 -2.52 -26.12
N LEU A 281 -0.65 -1.48 -25.67
CA LEU A 281 -1.71 -1.59 -24.65
C LEU A 281 -2.83 -2.51 -25.11
N GLN A 282 -3.30 -2.33 -26.34
CA GLN A 282 -4.37 -3.17 -26.91
C GLN A 282 -3.95 -4.64 -26.94
N GLY A 283 -2.72 -4.93 -27.39
CA GLY A 283 -2.22 -6.31 -27.43
C GLY A 283 -2.15 -6.97 -26.05
N VAL A 284 -1.76 -6.23 -25.00
CA VAL A 284 -1.75 -6.75 -23.62
C VAL A 284 -3.18 -6.94 -23.11
N LEU A 285 -4.08 -5.97 -23.33
CA LEU A 285 -5.48 -6.09 -22.92
C LEU A 285 -6.18 -7.28 -23.57
N ASP A 286 -5.95 -7.52 -24.87
CA ASP A 286 -6.49 -8.67 -25.58
C ASP A 286 -6.03 -10.00 -24.97
N GLN A 287 -4.76 -10.09 -24.52
CA GLN A 287 -4.25 -11.26 -23.81
C GLN A 287 -4.90 -11.43 -22.44
N LEU A 288 -5.06 -10.34 -21.68
CA LEU A 288 -5.65 -10.36 -20.34
C LEU A 288 -7.12 -10.78 -20.36
N ILE A 289 -7.92 -10.32 -21.33
CA ILE A 289 -9.32 -10.74 -21.49
C ILE A 289 -9.42 -12.25 -21.62
N ASN A 290 -8.54 -12.85 -22.44
CA ASN A 290 -8.48 -14.29 -22.63
C ASN A 290 -8.05 -15.03 -21.35
N GLN A 291 -7.05 -14.50 -20.64
CA GLN A 291 -6.55 -15.07 -19.38
C GLN A 291 -7.63 -15.07 -18.28
N TYR A 292 -8.38 -13.98 -18.14
CA TYR A 292 -9.45 -13.85 -17.16
C TYR A 292 -10.78 -14.48 -17.62
N GLN A 293 -10.78 -15.20 -18.74
CA GLN A 293 -11.95 -15.89 -19.31
C GLN A 293 -13.13 -14.97 -19.65
N TYR A 294 -12.89 -13.67 -19.85
CA TYR A 294 -13.90 -12.71 -20.27
C TYR A 294 -14.06 -12.67 -21.79
N ASN A 295 -14.00 -13.81 -22.47
CA ASN A 295 -13.94 -13.92 -23.94
C ASN A 295 -15.15 -13.28 -24.68
N ALA A 296 -16.26 -13.06 -23.97
CA ALA A 296 -17.43 -12.37 -24.51
C ALA A 296 -17.30 -10.84 -24.51
N LEU A 297 -16.28 -10.29 -23.84
CA LEU A 297 -15.99 -8.87 -23.78
C LEU A 297 -14.99 -8.47 -24.85
N ALA A 298 -15.20 -7.29 -25.44
CA ALA A 298 -14.19 -6.62 -26.25
C ALA A 298 -13.78 -5.34 -25.55
N VAL A 299 -12.51 -5.24 -25.14
CA VAL A 299 -11.93 -4.02 -24.60
C VAL A 299 -11.20 -3.31 -25.73
N LYS A 300 -11.37 -2.00 -25.85
CA LYS A 300 -10.70 -1.18 -26.85
C LYS A 300 -10.05 0.04 -26.22
N VAL A 301 -8.76 0.24 -26.48
CA VAL A 301 -8.07 1.50 -26.16
C VAL A 301 -8.53 2.59 -27.14
N LYS A 302 -9.02 3.70 -26.60
CA LYS A 302 -9.56 4.83 -27.37
C LYS A 302 -8.49 5.87 -27.65
N TYR A 303 -7.85 6.34 -26.58
CA TYR A 303 -6.80 7.36 -26.62
C TYR A 303 -6.03 7.34 -25.30
N ILE A 304 -4.90 8.04 -25.28
CA ILE A 304 -4.07 8.24 -24.10
C ILE A 304 -4.03 9.75 -23.82
N GLU A 305 -4.52 10.18 -22.65
CA GLU A 305 -4.38 11.56 -22.17
C GLU A 305 -3.09 11.68 -21.34
N LYS A 306 -2.31 12.76 -21.56
CA LYS A 306 -1.13 13.12 -20.76
C LYS A 306 -0.14 11.95 -20.59
N THR A 307 0.04 11.16 -21.64
CA THR A 307 1.02 10.05 -21.71
C THR A 307 0.72 8.82 -20.85
N VAL A 308 -0.08 8.93 -19.78
CA VAL A 308 -0.31 7.81 -18.84
C VAL A 308 -1.79 7.48 -18.58
N LYS A 309 -2.73 8.38 -18.90
CA LYS A 309 -4.16 8.12 -18.68
C LYS A 309 -4.74 7.42 -19.89
N VAL A 310 -5.04 6.14 -19.75
CA VAL A 310 -5.53 5.30 -20.84
C VAL A 310 -7.05 5.23 -20.77
N HIS A 311 -7.71 5.73 -21.80
CA HIS A 311 -9.16 5.68 -21.89
C HIS A 311 -9.56 4.44 -22.69
N ILE A 312 -10.34 3.57 -22.06
CA ILE A 312 -10.78 2.31 -22.64
C ILE A 312 -12.31 2.23 -22.74
N GLU A 313 -12.78 1.46 -23.69
CA GLU A 313 -14.18 1.14 -23.91
C GLU A 313 -14.34 -0.38 -23.75
N ILE A 314 -15.24 -0.82 -22.87
CA ILE A 314 -15.58 -2.24 -22.70
C ILE A 314 -16.92 -2.49 -23.36
N ARG A 315 -16.97 -3.44 -24.30
CA ARG A 315 -18.20 -3.89 -24.96
C ARG A 315 -18.58 -5.27 -24.47
N GLY A 316 -19.86 -5.46 -24.18
CA GLY A 316 -20.43 -6.71 -23.68
C GLY A 316 -21.26 -6.46 -22.42
N THR A 317 -21.81 -7.53 -21.85
CA THR A 317 -22.63 -7.47 -20.64
C THR A 317 -21.84 -8.02 -19.46
N VAL A 318 -21.47 -7.14 -18.53
CA VAL A 318 -20.90 -7.48 -17.22
C VAL A 318 -21.60 -6.66 -16.15
N SER A 319 -21.71 -7.20 -14.94
CA SER A 319 -22.20 -6.42 -13.81
C SER A 319 -21.21 -5.31 -13.45
N SER A 320 -21.69 -4.26 -12.76
CA SER A 320 -20.82 -3.16 -12.30
C SER A 320 -19.71 -3.64 -11.35
N VAL A 321 -19.97 -4.68 -10.56
CA VAL A 321 -19.00 -5.27 -9.62
C VAL A 321 -17.90 -6.01 -10.39
N GLU A 322 -18.27 -6.88 -11.35
CA GLU A 322 -17.29 -7.59 -12.19
C GLU A 322 -16.47 -6.61 -13.03
N GLN A 323 -17.08 -5.53 -13.51
CA GLN A 323 -16.39 -4.50 -14.27
C GLN A 323 -15.34 -3.76 -13.43
N ALA A 324 -15.66 -3.44 -12.16
CA ALA A 324 -14.70 -2.82 -11.25
C ALA A 324 -13.50 -3.75 -10.98
N SER A 325 -13.76 -5.03 -10.68
CA SER A 325 -12.71 -6.02 -10.47
C SER A 325 -11.85 -6.23 -11.72
N LEU A 326 -12.47 -6.28 -12.90
CA LEU A 326 -11.76 -6.40 -14.17
C LEU A 326 -10.86 -5.18 -14.42
N MET A 327 -11.36 -3.96 -14.21
CA MET A 327 -10.57 -2.72 -14.35
C MET A 327 -9.34 -2.72 -13.45
N LEU A 328 -9.52 -3.07 -12.17
CA LEU A 328 -8.43 -3.15 -11.20
C LEU A 328 -7.37 -4.18 -11.61
N ASN A 329 -7.80 -5.37 -12.03
CA ASN A 329 -6.91 -6.43 -12.47
C ASN A 329 -6.14 -6.05 -13.75
N MET A 330 -6.81 -5.42 -14.73
CA MET A 330 -6.16 -4.94 -15.95
C MET A 330 -5.13 -3.86 -15.65
N GLU A 331 -5.44 -2.89 -14.78
CA GLU A 331 -4.50 -1.84 -14.41
C GLU A 331 -3.24 -2.43 -13.75
N ARG A 332 -3.43 -3.34 -12.79
CA ARG A 332 -2.34 -4.05 -12.13
C ARG A 332 -1.43 -4.80 -13.11
N ASP A 333 -1.99 -5.49 -14.09
CA ASP A 333 -1.19 -6.24 -15.05
C ASP A 333 -0.51 -5.33 -16.09
N LEU A 334 -1.14 -4.22 -16.47
CA LEU A 334 -0.52 -3.19 -17.29
C LEU A 334 0.67 -2.54 -16.58
N HIS A 335 0.58 -2.31 -15.27
CA HIS A 335 1.71 -1.84 -14.47
C HIS A 335 2.90 -2.79 -14.52
N LYS A 336 2.63 -4.10 -14.44
CA LYS A 336 3.67 -5.15 -14.51
C LYS A 336 4.28 -5.30 -15.90
N GLN A 337 3.48 -5.21 -16.96
CA GLN A 337 3.89 -5.60 -18.32
C GLN A 337 4.25 -4.43 -19.24
N VAL A 338 3.81 -3.21 -18.92
CA VAL A 338 3.91 -2.06 -19.83
C VAL A 338 4.53 -0.85 -19.14
N GLU A 339 3.83 -0.25 -18.18
CA GLU A 339 4.24 0.99 -17.54
C GLU A 339 3.53 1.14 -16.17
N PRO A 340 4.26 1.18 -15.05
CA PRO A 340 3.69 1.31 -13.70
C PRO A 340 2.84 2.56 -13.45
N LYS A 341 2.97 3.62 -14.26
CA LYS A 341 2.23 4.87 -14.09
C LYS A 341 0.89 4.94 -14.82
N LEU A 342 0.52 3.90 -15.57
CA LEU A 342 -0.72 3.91 -16.33
C LEU A 342 -1.94 4.01 -15.41
N GLN A 343 -2.96 4.74 -15.85
CA GLN A 343 -4.24 4.84 -15.15
C GLN A 343 -5.35 4.49 -16.13
N LEU A 344 -6.20 3.52 -15.80
CA LEU A 344 -7.30 3.11 -16.64
C LEU A 344 -8.56 3.93 -16.34
N TYR A 345 -9.11 4.55 -17.39
CA TYR A 345 -10.39 5.25 -17.33
C TYR A 345 -11.38 4.56 -18.25
N LEU A 346 -12.55 4.24 -17.71
CA LEU A 346 -13.64 3.67 -18.48
C LEU A 346 -14.48 4.79 -19.10
N GLU A 347 -14.56 4.79 -20.43
CA GLU A 347 -15.50 5.63 -21.16
C GLU A 347 -16.85 4.91 -21.30
N PRO A 348 -17.97 5.59 -21.02
CA PRO A 348 -19.29 5.00 -21.24
C PRO A 348 -19.48 4.74 -22.74
N TYR A 349 -19.88 3.51 -23.08
CA TYR A 349 -20.24 3.17 -24.44
C TYR A 349 -21.48 3.98 -24.86
N LYS A 350 -21.26 5.02 -25.66
CA LYS A 350 -22.37 5.70 -26.36
C LYS A 350 -22.75 4.84 -27.55
N ASP A 351 -23.93 4.22 -27.48
CA ASP A 351 -24.50 3.47 -28.60
C ASP A 351 -24.71 4.43 -29.79
N VAL A 352 -23.75 4.45 -30.72
CA VAL A 352 -23.80 5.27 -31.94
C VAL A 352 -24.69 4.59 -32.97
N ASN A 353 -25.92 4.25 -32.59
CA ASN A 353 -26.91 3.72 -33.51
C ASN A 353 -27.46 4.87 -34.36
N LYS A 354 -26.86 5.09 -35.55
CA LYS A 354 -27.30 6.03 -36.60
C LYS A 354 -28.80 5.88 -36.98
N GLN A 355 -29.44 4.76 -36.66
CA GLN A 355 -30.87 4.52 -36.90
C GLN A 355 -31.82 5.28 -35.94
N ARG A 356 -31.36 5.77 -34.78
CA ARG A 356 -32.18 6.61 -33.89
C ARG A 356 -32.24 8.07 -34.34
N GLU A 357 -31.17 8.60 -34.94
CA GLU A 357 -31.17 9.97 -35.47
C GLU A 357 -32.08 10.15 -36.69
N SER A 358 -32.20 9.12 -37.54
CA SER A 358 -33.12 9.17 -38.69
C SER A 358 -34.60 9.12 -38.27
N LYS A 359 -34.94 8.37 -37.21
CA LYS A 359 -36.30 8.36 -36.65
C LYS A 359 -36.68 9.66 -35.94
N LEU A 360 -35.74 10.32 -35.26
CA LEU A 360 -35.98 11.62 -34.61
C LEU A 360 -36.08 12.79 -35.62
N LYS A 361 -35.42 12.69 -36.78
CA LYS A 361 -35.60 13.65 -37.88
C LYS A 361 -36.83 13.42 -38.75
N ALA A 362 -37.45 12.23 -38.68
CA ALA A 362 -38.72 11.94 -39.35
C ALA A 362 -39.96 12.29 -38.50
N LEU A 363 -39.75 12.73 -37.25
CA LEU A 363 -40.76 13.16 -36.28
C LEU A 363 -40.73 14.68 -36.01
N LYS A 364 -39.93 15.42 -36.77
CA LYS A 364 -39.99 16.88 -36.92
C LYS A 364 -40.38 17.19 -38.35
#